data_AF-A0A7R9KHW4-F1
#
_entry.id   AF-A0A7R9KHW4-F1
#
_cell.length_a   1.000
_cell.length_b   1.000
_cell.length_c   1.000
_cell.angle_alpha   90.00
_cell.angle_beta   90.00
_cell.angle_gamma   90.00
#
_symmetry.space_group_name_H-M   'P 1'
#
loop_
_entity.id
_entity.type
_entity.pdbx_description
1 polymer ?
#
loop_
_entity_poly.entity_id
_entity_poly.type
_entity_poly.pdbx_seq_one_letter_code
_entity_poly.pdbx_strand_id
1 'polypeptide(L)'
;MSNLLATLGMLSEMPLTMIRCRRRFTGGRRLDGQTVVITGGSAGIGKEAAYQLSLRAPKKIIIGSRNAENNERAVRELMGRNPSANITALRLDLSSLQSVREFAKEIAGTESRVDVLINNAGVPVVTGPPVETVDGYEQQLAANYLGN
;
A
#
# COMPACT_ATOMS: atom_id res chain seq x y z
N MET A 1 1.48 17.11 -49.33
CA MET A 1 0.53 17.40 -48.24
C MET A 1 -0.35 16.17 -47.97
N SER A 2 0.22 15.03 -47.56
CA SER A 2 -0.60 13.80 -47.50
C SER A 2 0.06 12.68 -46.71
N ASN A 3 0.61 12.95 -45.51
CA ASN A 3 0.99 11.86 -44.59
C ASN A 3 1.10 12.26 -43.10
N LEU A 4 0.68 13.46 -42.70
CA LEU A 4 0.73 13.89 -41.29
C LEU A 4 -0.60 13.69 -40.52
N LEU A 5 -1.66 13.25 -41.20
CA LEU A 5 -3.00 13.09 -40.61
C LEU A 5 -3.36 11.65 -40.21
N ALA A 6 -2.54 10.65 -40.56
CA ALA A 6 -2.87 9.25 -40.31
C ALA A 6 -2.51 8.76 -38.89
N THR A 7 -1.58 9.43 -38.18
CA THR A 7 -1.12 9.00 -36.86
C THR A 7 -1.84 9.65 -35.68
N LEU A 8 -2.65 10.70 -35.92
CA LEU A 8 -3.46 11.33 -34.87
C LEU A 8 -4.83 10.65 -34.66
N GLY A 9 -5.22 9.72 -35.54
CA GLY A 9 -6.53 9.05 -35.51
C GLY A 9 -6.58 7.71 -34.78
N MET A 10 -5.45 7.16 -34.29
CA MET A 10 -5.43 5.82 -33.66
C MET A 10 -5.56 5.83 -32.12
N LEU A 11 -5.69 7.00 -31.48
CA LEU A 11 -5.84 7.09 -30.02
C LEU A 11 -7.22 7.59 -29.56
N SER A 12 -8.13 7.99 -30.46
CA SER A 12 -9.47 8.48 -30.09
C SER A 12 -10.53 7.39 -29.95
N GLU A 13 -10.21 6.14 -30.29
CA GLU A 13 -11.21 5.05 -30.44
C GLU A 13 -10.87 3.80 -29.59
N MET A 14 -10.01 3.92 -28.57
CA MET A 14 -9.92 2.86 -27.57
C MET A 14 -10.93 3.18 -26.46
N PRO A 15 -12.12 2.55 -26.45
CA PRO A 15 -12.95 2.61 -25.26
C PRO A 15 -12.09 2.04 -24.12
N LEU A 16 -11.78 2.90 -23.15
CA LEU A 16 -11.45 2.52 -21.78
C LEU A 16 -12.61 1.67 -21.28
N THR A 17 -12.63 0.42 -21.73
CA THR A 17 -13.54 -0.60 -21.25
C THR A 17 -13.00 -0.89 -19.87
N MET A 18 -13.37 -0.04 -18.92
CA MET A 18 -13.09 -0.23 -17.52
C MET A 18 -13.39 -1.69 -17.24
N ILE A 19 -12.38 -2.44 -16.80
CA ILE A 19 -12.59 -3.69 -16.11
C ILE A 19 -13.31 -3.30 -14.82
N ARG A 20 -14.62 -3.09 -14.96
CA ARG A 20 -15.51 -2.78 -13.86
C ARG A 20 -15.71 -4.12 -13.20
N CYS A 21 -14.94 -4.37 -12.14
CA CYS A 21 -15.16 -5.53 -11.28
C CYS A 21 -16.61 -5.45 -10.77
N ARG A 22 -17.54 -6.13 -11.45
CA ARG A 22 -18.98 -6.05 -11.20
C ARG A 22 -19.38 -6.72 -9.89
N ARG A 23 -18.50 -7.52 -9.30
CA ARG A 23 -18.70 -8.16 -8.00
C ARG A 23 -17.79 -7.51 -6.98
N ARG A 24 -18.35 -6.64 -6.14
CA ARG A 24 -17.71 -6.30 -4.85
C ARG A 24 -17.73 -7.57 -4.01
N PHE A 25 -16.63 -7.86 -3.32
CA PHE A 25 -16.63 -8.89 -2.28
C PHE A 25 -17.67 -8.51 -1.22
N THR A 26 -18.72 -9.31 -1.06
CA THR A 26 -19.84 -9.07 -0.12
C THR A 26 -19.72 -9.88 1.16
N GLY A 27 -18.57 -10.54 1.40
CA GLY A 27 -18.40 -11.37 2.60
C GLY A 27 -18.48 -10.53 3.88
N GLY A 28 -19.43 -10.90 4.75
CA GLY A 28 -19.74 -10.17 6.00
C GLY A 28 -18.79 -10.43 7.17
N ARG A 29 -17.57 -10.92 6.91
CA ARG A 29 -16.59 -11.18 7.99
C ARG A 29 -16.20 -9.86 8.65
N ARG A 30 -16.39 -9.79 9.97
CA ARG A 30 -15.97 -8.65 10.79
C ARG A 30 -14.55 -8.83 11.32
N LEU A 31 -13.95 -7.72 11.73
CA LEU A 31 -12.60 -7.63 12.30
C LEU A 31 -12.61 -7.01 13.71
N ASP A 32 -13.74 -7.07 14.42
CA ASP A 32 -13.87 -6.45 15.75
C ASP A 32 -12.72 -6.88 16.67
N GLY A 33 -12.10 -5.91 17.34
CA GLY A 33 -10.98 -6.14 18.24
C GLY A 33 -9.63 -6.39 17.56
N GLN A 34 -9.57 -6.55 16.24
CA GLN A 34 -8.34 -6.91 15.52
C GLN A 34 -7.52 -5.69 15.09
N THR A 35 -6.21 -5.82 15.22
CA THR A 35 -5.20 -4.89 14.69
C THR A 35 -4.67 -5.40 13.35
N VAL A 36 -4.78 -4.58 12.32
CA VAL A 36 -4.33 -4.87 10.95
C VAL A 36 -3.13 -4.01 10.61
N VAL A 37 -2.07 -4.61 10.07
CA VAL A 37 -0.86 -3.94 9.58
C VAL A 37 -0.74 -4.16 8.08
N ILE A 38 -0.48 -3.10 7.32
CA ILE A 38 -0.36 -3.15 5.85
C ILE A 38 0.91 -2.43 5.41
N THR A 39 1.86 -3.16 4.83
CA THR A 39 3.03 -2.55 4.20
C THR A 39 2.64 -1.97 2.84
N GLY A 40 3.13 -0.78 2.50
CA GLY A 40 2.77 -0.09 1.26
C GLY A 40 1.33 0.43 1.24
N GLY A 41 0.75 0.70 2.41
CA GLY A 41 -0.66 1.09 2.55
C GLY A 41 -1.02 2.53 2.16
N SER A 42 -0.06 3.36 1.74
CA SER A 42 -0.29 4.76 1.39
C SER A 42 -0.76 5.00 -0.05
N ALA A 43 -0.68 3.99 -0.92
CA ALA A 43 -1.09 4.08 -2.32
C ALA A 43 -1.61 2.75 -2.88
N GLY A 44 -2.14 2.79 -4.11
CA GLY A 44 -2.49 1.60 -4.90
C GLY A 44 -3.37 0.60 -4.17
N ILE A 45 -3.02 -0.69 -4.33
CA ILE A 45 -3.75 -1.82 -3.74
C ILE A 45 -3.73 -1.77 -2.21
N GLY A 46 -2.60 -1.43 -1.60
CA GLY A 46 -2.48 -1.32 -0.15
C GLY A 46 -3.45 -0.30 0.47
N LYS A 47 -3.58 0.88 -0.16
CA LYS A 47 -4.54 1.91 0.29
C LYS A 47 -5.99 1.46 0.14
N GLU A 48 -6.34 0.84 -0.99
CA GLU A 48 -7.72 0.35 -1.16
C GLU A 48 -8.02 -0.84 -0.24
N ALA A 49 -7.04 -1.72 0.03
CA ALA A 49 -7.16 -2.76 1.02
C ALA A 49 -7.42 -2.18 2.42
N ALA A 50 -6.68 -1.14 2.82
CA ALA A 50 -6.91 -0.42 4.08
C ALA A 50 -8.36 0.10 4.15
N TYR A 51 -8.86 0.72 3.08
CA TYR A 51 -10.25 1.18 3.04
C TYR A 51 -11.24 0.03 3.17
N GLN A 52 -11.12 -1.03 2.36
CA GLN A 52 -12.06 -2.16 2.37
C GLN A 52 -12.05 -2.91 3.71
N LEU A 53 -10.90 -3.01 4.37
CA LEU A 53 -10.77 -3.59 5.70
C LEU A 53 -11.38 -2.68 6.77
N SER A 54 -11.28 -1.35 6.61
CA SER A 54 -11.89 -0.39 7.55
C SER A 54 -13.42 -0.55 7.65
N LEU A 55 -14.07 -1.01 6.58
CA LEU A 55 -15.53 -1.26 6.55
C LEU A 55 -15.95 -2.47 7.41
N ARG A 56 -14.99 -3.25 7.93
CA ARG A 56 -15.22 -4.45 8.74
C ARG A 56 -15.05 -4.21 10.24
N ALA A 57 -15.01 -2.95 10.66
CA ALA A 57 -14.86 -2.51 12.05
C ALA A 57 -13.62 -3.10 12.79
N PRO A 58 -12.41 -3.05 12.20
CA PRO A 58 -11.19 -3.38 12.94
C PRO A 58 -11.00 -2.43 14.12
N LYS A 59 -10.30 -2.90 15.17
CA LYS A 59 -9.86 -2.04 16.27
C LYS A 59 -8.94 -0.93 15.75
N LYS A 60 -8.00 -1.28 14.87
CA LYS A 60 -7.01 -0.37 14.31
C LYS A 60 -6.45 -0.90 12.99
N ILE A 61 -6.18 0.01 12.06
CA ILE A 61 -5.35 -0.24 10.87
C ILE A 61 -4.09 0.62 10.96
N ILE A 62 -2.94 0.00 10.77
CA ILE A 62 -1.63 0.65 10.70
C ILE A 62 -1.10 0.47 9.28
N ILE A 63 -0.90 1.56 8.56
CA ILE A 63 -0.27 1.53 7.23
C ILE A 63 1.20 1.96 7.34
N GLY A 64 2.08 1.24 6.64
CA GLY A 64 3.51 1.55 6.58
C GLY A 64 3.93 2.01 5.19
N SER A 65 4.64 3.12 5.07
CA SER A 65 5.38 3.47 3.84
C SER A 65 6.54 4.43 4.10
N ARG A 66 7.39 4.62 3.09
CA ARG A 66 8.65 5.37 3.19
C ARG A 66 8.47 6.87 3.42
N ASN A 67 7.46 7.47 2.79
CA ASN A 67 7.28 8.91 2.73
C ASN A 67 6.16 9.35 3.69
N ALA A 68 6.52 10.21 4.65
CA ALA A 68 5.62 10.69 5.69
C ALA A 68 4.44 11.50 5.14
N GLU A 69 4.66 12.37 4.15
CA GLU A 69 3.61 13.18 3.54
C GLU A 69 2.57 12.31 2.82
N ASN A 70 3.01 11.26 2.12
CA ASN A 70 2.15 10.29 1.48
C ASN A 70 1.33 9.49 2.51
N ASN A 71 1.95 9.12 3.63
CA ASN A 71 1.28 8.47 4.75
C ASN A 71 0.17 9.36 5.31
N GLU A 72 0.48 10.61 5.65
CA GLU A 72 -0.51 11.56 6.17
C GLU A 72 -1.66 11.80 5.21
N ARG A 73 -1.34 12.01 3.92
CA ARG A 73 -2.36 12.19 2.87
C ARG A 73 -3.26 10.97 2.78
N ALA A 74 -2.71 9.76 2.79
CA ALA A 74 -3.48 8.52 2.74
C ALA A 74 -4.40 8.36 3.95
N VAL A 75 -3.91 8.64 5.17
CA VAL A 75 -4.72 8.60 6.39
C VAL A 75 -5.87 9.60 6.31
N ARG A 76 -5.61 10.85 5.90
CA ARG A 76 -6.67 11.86 5.70
C ARG A 76 -7.73 11.40 4.70
N GLU A 77 -7.32 10.88 3.55
CA GLU A 77 -8.24 10.37 2.52
C GLU A 77 -9.07 9.18 3.02
N LEU A 78 -8.44 8.23 3.71
CA LEU A 78 -9.12 7.03 4.24
C LEU A 78 -10.14 7.39 5.31
N MET A 79 -9.77 8.25 6.26
CA MET A 79 -10.69 8.74 7.29
C MET A 79 -11.80 9.63 6.69
N GLY A 80 -11.52 10.39 5.62
CA GLY A 80 -12.55 11.11 4.88
C GLY A 80 -13.60 10.19 4.23
N ARG A 81 -13.20 8.98 3.81
CA ARG A 81 -14.10 7.97 3.25
C ARG A 81 -14.82 7.13 4.33
N ASN A 82 -14.21 6.97 5.50
CA ASN A 82 -14.80 6.26 6.65
C ASN A 82 -14.37 6.93 7.96
N PRO A 83 -15.13 7.96 8.44
CA PRO A 83 -14.78 8.72 9.63
C PRO A 83 -14.76 7.92 10.93
N SER A 84 -15.42 6.75 10.96
CA SER A 84 -15.43 5.87 12.13
C SER A 84 -14.21 4.97 12.23
N ALA A 85 -13.37 4.90 11.18
CA ALA A 85 -12.21 4.04 11.15
C ALA A 85 -11.05 4.61 11.98
N ASN A 86 -10.42 3.75 12.77
CA ASN A 86 -9.16 4.07 13.44
C ASN A 86 -7.98 3.66 12.56
N ILE A 87 -7.42 4.62 11.82
CA ILE A 87 -6.33 4.39 10.87
C ILE A 87 -5.16 5.31 11.22
N THR A 88 -3.98 4.72 11.36
CA THR A 88 -2.73 5.43 11.64
C THR A 88 -1.67 5.02 10.64
N ALA A 89 -0.64 5.83 10.47
CA ALA A 89 0.48 5.52 9.60
C ALA A 89 1.80 5.64 10.34
N LEU A 90 2.70 4.69 10.09
CA LEU A 90 4.07 4.72 10.59
C LEU A 90 5.05 4.72 9.41
N ARG A 91 6.25 5.26 9.63
CA ARG A 91 7.30 5.22 8.62
C ARG A 91 7.82 3.78 8.47
N LEU A 92 7.92 3.32 7.22
CA LEU A 92 8.46 2.00 6.90
C LEU A 92 9.23 2.04 5.58
N ASP A 93 10.54 1.82 5.66
CA ASP A 93 11.40 1.59 4.51
C ASP A 93 11.89 0.14 4.46
N LEU A 94 11.33 -0.65 3.55
CA LEU A 94 11.69 -2.06 3.39
C LEU A 94 13.08 -2.26 2.76
N SER A 95 13.72 -1.19 2.27
CA SER A 95 15.13 -1.25 1.85
C SER A 95 16.11 -1.06 3.01
N SER A 96 15.61 -0.93 4.25
CA SER A 96 16.42 -0.87 5.47
C SER A 96 15.86 -1.80 6.54
N LEU A 97 16.60 -2.86 6.89
CA LEU A 97 16.24 -3.77 7.98
C LEU A 97 16.19 -3.06 9.33
N GLN A 98 16.96 -1.99 9.50
CA GLN A 98 16.85 -1.12 10.66
C GLN A 98 15.48 -0.42 10.72
N SER A 99 15.02 0.13 9.60
CA SER A 99 13.67 0.73 9.53
C SER A 99 12.56 -0.29 9.81
N VAL A 100 12.70 -1.54 9.34
CA VAL A 100 11.75 -2.63 9.64
C VAL A 100 11.70 -2.92 11.14
N ARG A 101 12.86 -3.01 11.81
CA ARG A 101 12.93 -3.22 13.26
C ARG A 101 12.32 -2.07 14.05
N GLU A 102 12.55 -0.83 13.63
CA GLU A 102 11.96 0.35 14.27
C GLU A 102 10.44 0.39 14.13
N PHE A 103 9.93 0.11 12.93
CA PHE A 103 8.50 -0.01 12.67
C PHE A 103 7.85 -1.09 13.53
N ALA A 104 8.47 -2.28 13.61
CA ALA A 104 7.99 -3.37 14.45
C ALA A 104 8.01 -2.99 15.94
N LYS A 105 9.06 -2.30 16.40
CA LYS A 105 9.17 -1.82 17.79
C LYS A 105 8.08 -0.81 18.14
N GLU A 106 7.76 0.10 17.23
CA GLU A 106 6.69 1.09 17.43
C GLU A 106 5.31 0.43 17.52
N ILE A 107 5.05 -0.57 16.67
CA ILE A 107 3.82 -1.37 16.76
C ILE A 107 3.77 -2.11 18.10
N ALA A 108 4.83 -2.81 18.49
CA ALA A 108 4.89 -3.55 19.75
C ALA A 108 4.77 -2.64 20.99
N GLY A 109 5.15 -1.36 20.88
CA GLY A 109 5.00 -0.36 21.94
C GLY A 109 3.57 0.15 22.11
N THR A 110 2.71 0.01 21.08
CA THR A 110 1.34 0.55 21.09
C THR A 110 0.25 -0.51 21.03
N GLU A 111 0.58 -1.71 20.53
CA GLU A 111 -0.35 -2.81 20.31
C GLU A 111 0.18 -4.10 20.92
N SER A 112 -0.68 -4.82 21.64
CA SER A 112 -0.30 -6.10 22.29
C SER A 112 -0.18 -7.27 21.32
N ARG A 113 -0.77 -7.16 20.12
CA ARG A 113 -0.73 -8.17 19.05
C ARG A 113 -1.03 -7.55 17.69
N VAL A 114 -0.58 -8.22 16.64
CA VAL A 114 -1.01 -8.00 15.25
C VAL A 114 -1.82 -9.23 14.83
N ASP A 115 -3.05 -9.00 14.37
CA ASP A 115 -3.97 -10.06 13.96
C ASP A 115 -3.86 -10.37 12.47
N VAL A 116 -3.58 -9.34 11.68
CA VAL A 116 -3.48 -9.42 10.23
C VAL A 116 -2.27 -8.61 9.79
N LEU A 117 -1.35 -9.26 9.08
CA LEU A 117 -0.23 -8.61 8.39
C LEU A 117 -0.41 -8.79 6.88
N ILE A 118 -0.41 -7.68 6.14
CA ILE A 118 -0.48 -7.67 4.69
C ILE A 118 0.84 -7.13 4.14
N ASN A 119 1.67 -8.06 3.67
CA ASN A 119 2.93 -7.79 2.98
C ASN A 119 2.64 -7.39 1.53
N ASN A 120 2.34 -6.10 1.33
CA ASN A 120 1.92 -5.55 0.05
C ASN A 120 2.95 -4.60 -0.56
N ALA A 121 3.83 -3.98 0.23
CA ALA A 121 4.87 -3.12 -0.32
C ALA A 121 5.77 -3.89 -1.27
N GLY A 122 6.09 -3.26 -2.40
CA GLY A 122 7.05 -3.77 -3.34
C GLY A 122 7.60 -2.67 -4.23
N VAL A 123 8.79 -2.90 -4.76
CA VAL A 123 9.47 -2.04 -5.72
C VAL A 123 9.42 -2.73 -7.09
N PRO A 124 8.98 -2.04 -8.15
CA PRO A 124 8.97 -2.60 -9.49
C PRO A 124 10.38 -2.88 -9.99
N VAL A 125 10.49 -3.70 -11.03
CA VAL A 125 11.75 -3.85 -11.79
C VAL A 125 12.12 -2.48 -12.36
N VAL A 126 13.29 -1.99 -11.96
CA VAL A 126 13.86 -0.76 -12.51
C VAL A 126 14.81 -1.14 -13.64
N THR A 127 14.62 -0.57 -14.82
CA THR A 127 15.58 -0.74 -15.93
C THR A 127 16.86 0.00 -15.60
N GLY A 128 17.97 -0.72 -15.44
CA GLY A 128 19.27 -0.13 -15.09
C GLY A 128 20.17 -1.11 -14.34
N PRO A 129 21.35 -0.66 -13.88
CA PRO A 129 22.18 -1.46 -12.99
C PRO A 129 21.47 -1.72 -11.65
N PRO A 130 21.77 -2.86 -10.98
CA PRO A 130 21.25 -3.13 -9.64
C PRO A 130 21.55 -1.99 -8.67
N VAL A 131 20.57 -1.66 -7.82
CA VAL A 131 20.75 -0.68 -6.75
C VAL A 131 20.98 -1.43 -5.46
N GLU A 132 22.07 -1.12 -4.77
CA GLU A 132 22.37 -1.69 -3.46
C GLU A 132 21.72 -0.87 -2.35
N THR A 133 21.17 -1.54 -1.34
CA THR A 133 20.60 -0.91 -0.16
C THR A 133 21.65 -0.63 0.92
N VAL A 134 21.26 0.08 1.96
CA VAL A 134 22.12 0.36 3.13
C VAL A 134 22.61 -0.90 3.85
N ASP A 135 21.91 -2.02 3.66
CA ASP A 135 22.24 -3.31 4.27
C ASP A 135 23.05 -4.23 3.32
N GLY A 136 23.45 -3.74 2.14
CA GLY A 136 24.27 -4.48 1.17
C GLY A 136 23.51 -5.47 0.28
N TYR A 137 22.18 -5.37 0.22
CA TYR A 137 21.35 -6.21 -0.64
C TYR A 137 20.91 -5.47 -1.89
N GLU A 138 20.59 -6.21 -2.95
CA GLU A 138 19.89 -5.64 -4.10
C GLU A 138 18.50 -5.14 -3.68
N GLN A 139 18.10 -3.96 -4.17
CA GLN A 139 16.91 -3.23 -3.72
C GLN A 139 15.60 -4.03 -3.82
N GLN A 140 15.39 -4.80 -4.88
CA GLN A 140 14.19 -5.61 -5.03
C GLN A 140 14.22 -6.82 -4.09
N LEU A 141 15.36 -7.48 -3.95
CA LEU A 141 15.55 -8.55 -2.96
C LEU A 141 15.26 -8.03 -1.54
N ALA A 142 15.81 -6.87 -1.19
CA ALA A 142 15.60 -6.24 0.11
C ALA A 142 14.11 -5.94 0.33
N ALA A 143 13.49 -5.18 -0.57
CA ALA A 143 12.15 -4.65 -0.34
C ALA A 143 11.02 -5.68 -0.56
N ASN A 144 11.16 -6.59 -1.52
CA ASN A 144 10.08 -7.51 -1.89
C ASN A 144 10.17 -8.85 -1.14
N TYR A 145 11.34 -9.19 -0.58
CA TYR A 145 11.55 -10.47 0.09
C TYR A 145 12.06 -10.32 1.52
N LEU A 146 13.22 -9.67 1.74
CA LEU A 146 13.86 -9.66 3.06
C LEU A 146 13.16 -8.76 4.10
N GLY A 147 12.56 -7.66 3.66
CA GLY A 147 11.95 -6.67 4.55
C GLY A 147 10.53 -6.99 5.03
N ASN A 148 9.88 -8.02 4.46
CA ASN A 148 8.48 -8.39 4.74
C ASN A 148 8.35 -9.54 5.74
#